data_AF-A0A818Q045-F1
#
_entry.id   AF-A0A818Q045-F1
#
_cell.length_a   1.000
_cell.length_b   1.000
_cell.length_c   1.000
_cell.angle_alpha   90.00
_cell.angle_beta   90.00
_cell.angle_gamma   90.00
#
_symmetry.space_group_name_H-M   'P 1'
#
loop_
_entity.id
_entity.type
_entity.pdbx_description
1 polymer ?
#
loop_
_entity_poly.entity_id
_entity_poly.type
_entity_poly.pdbx_seq_one_letter_code
_entity_poly.pdbx_strand_id
1 'polypeptide(L)'
;MSIILFYLTLLSFSLTRACDMFVGMTCTCYESIDIRCTMSKLTPLTFISSYVNKNFQSIDLKFNSDENIQLDSDYFILLNQLFTNTTQYSLTITLRFQNFYSFYAKTGTFRNLFNGINTPYSRLIIELHPLKAKSIIFDHNTFDNIHVNELSIYADSLTSSFESIFNNTNIMHLNIEGATVTHDPLLLSKFTGQIQSLKVTRMIDIVNSEEFPPFPVQSYTIEAHKMRKLDALSFLNYKQLTGLNIVQPDVSITPKVLNGLENLSNLRSISFDAERIADGALKYVKHIQTLILGSYLKMLDSESINSLISLQQLDVRYVQFSTLQANTSCALADYINRRRMLGLTVYLPQENIDCDCILVFLNNMIDDGLQSIKCQSINNDRCLFSSCSIVSEYFTRKQKENEIIQVNTPSIITPSIVSPLIDFNEQDSQFYSNSKDERTTIKIYMEPNIYDDDDDDEESFTSTLSTITTTATTTTTTTYFINPEESVNQFSTPLMKRLIPEAKTYGSTNYLIVSWIPFAIIASCLFLSLVIAMVSYIIYHKRHTVSFKLIPQTLPII
;
A
#
# COMPACT_ATOMS: atom_id res chain seq x y z
N MET A 1 -9.76 -27.50 25.52
CA MET A 1 -9.79 -26.22 24.77
C MET A 1 -10.26 -25.04 25.62
N SER A 2 -11.39 -25.10 26.34
CA SER A 2 -11.91 -23.93 27.09
C SER A 2 -10.97 -23.37 28.18
N ILE A 3 -10.16 -24.20 28.85
CA ILE A 3 -9.21 -23.73 29.87
C ILE A 3 -8.07 -22.91 29.23
N ILE A 4 -7.60 -23.29 28.04
CA ILE A 4 -6.55 -22.57 27.30
C ILE A 4 -7.08 -21.24 26.78
N LEU A 5 -8.32 -21.22 26.27
CA LEU A 5 -8.97 -19.99 25.84
C LEU A 5 -9.16 -19.02 27.01
N PHE A 6 -9.58 -19.54 28.18
CA PHE A 6 -9.75 -18.76 29.40
C PHE A 6 -8.41 -18.20 29.91
N TYR A 7 -7.34 -19.01 29.88
CA TYR A 7 -5.99 -18.58 30.23
C TYR A 7 -5.44 -17.52 29.28
N LEU A 8 -5.64 -17.68 27.96
CA LEU A 8 -5.24 -16.69 26.96
C LEU A 8 -5.99 -15.37 27.14
N THR A 9 -7.29 -15.41 27.46
CA THR A 9 -8.05 -14.19 27.77
C THR A 9 -7.58 -13.53 29.08
N LEU A 10 -7.25 -14.32 30.12
CA LEU A 10 -6.72 -13.76 31.37
C LEU A 10 -5.33 -13.16 31.21
N LEU A 11 -4.47 -13.78 30.39
CA LEU A 11 -3.15 -13.26 30.05
C LEU A 11 -3.24 -11.95 29.27
N SER A 12 -4.15 -11.83 28.29
CA SER A 12 -4.33 -10.58 27.55
C SER A 12 -4.89 -9.45 28.42
N PHE A 13 -5.75 -9.73 29.40
CA PHE A 13 -6.20 -8.72 30.38
C PHE A 13 -5.09 -8.30 31.37
N SER A 14 -4.11 -9.16 31.65
CA SER A 14 -3.02 -8.84 32.59
C SER A 14 -2.00 -7.83 32.04
N LEU A 15 -2.00 -7.60 30.72
CA LEU A 15 -1.02 -6.77 30.00
C LEU A 15 -1.46 -5.30 29.88
N THR A 16 -2.75 -5.01 30.07
CA THR A 16 -3.28 -3.65 30.02
C THR A 16 -3.41 -3.08 31.43
N ARG A 17 -2.62 -2.04 31.74
CA ARG A 17 -2.81 -1.28 32.98
C ARG A 17 -3.34 0.11 32.64
N ALA A 18 -4.39 0.54 33.34
CA ALA A 18 -4.79 1.93 33.33
C ALA A 18 -3.61 2.77 33.85
N CYS A 19 -3.29 3.85 33.14
CA CYS A 19 -2.18 4.72 33.48
C CYS A 19 -2.62 6.17 33.33
N ASP A 20 -3.07 6.79 34.42
CA ASP A 20 -3.48 8.19 34.39
C ASP A 20 -2.26 9.09 34.17
N MET A 21 -1.93 9.38 32.91
CA MET A 21 -0.79 10.23 32.55
C MET A 21 -1.20 11.67 32.29
N PHE A 22 -2.37 11.87 31.69
CA PHE A 22 -2.93 13.19 31.41
C PHE A 22 -4.22 13.40 32.20
N VAL A 23 -4.35 14.56 32.84
CA VAL A 23 -5.59 14.92 33.53
C VAL A 23 -6.71 15.04 32.49
N GLY A 24 -7.85 14.42 32.78
CA GLY A 24 -9.02 14.45 31.90
C GLY A 24 -9.01 13.43 30.75
N MET A 25 -7.93 12.64 30.59
CA MET A 25 -7.89 11.55 29.61
C MET A 25 -7.96 10.19 30.29
N THR A 26 -8.69 9.25 29.67
CA THR A 26 -8.62 7.84 30.03
C THR A 26 -7.51 7.18 29.21
N CYS A 27 -6.47 6.71 29.88
CA CYS A 27 -5.27 6.19 29.24
C CYS A 27 -5.02 4.71 29.59
N THR A 28 -4.63 3.93 28.58
CA THR A 28 -4.18 2.54 28.71
C THR A 28 -2.73 2.43 28.25
N CYS A 29 -1.88 1.85 29.10
CA CYS A 29 -0.48 1.58 28.78
C CYS A 29 -0.28 0.09 28.53
N TYR A 30 0.39 -0.24 27.42
CA TYR A 30 0.77 -1.61 27.05
C TYR A 30 2.26 -1.76 27.26
N GLU A 31 2.65 -2.59 28.24
CA GLU A 31 4.05 -2.96 28.53
C GLU A 31 5.04 -1.78 28.71
N SER A 32 4.53 -0.55 28.93
CA SER A 32 5.30 0.71 28.88
C SER A 32 5.92 1.05 27.51
N ILE A 33 5.51 0.36 26.43
CA ILE A 33 5.96 0.62 25.06
C ILE A 33 4.96 1.52 24.34
N ASP A 34 3.66 1.26 24.52
CA ASP A 34 2.60 1.99 23.84
C ASP A 34 1.63 2.65 24.82
N ILE A 35 1.20 3.86 24.46
CA ILE A 35 0.19 4.62 25.17
C ILE A 35 -1.00 4.82 24.25
N ARG A 36 -2.21 4.57 24.76
CA ARG A 36 -3.44 5.02 24.12
C ARG A 36 -4.26 5.82 25.09
N CYS A 37 -4.56 7.07 24.76
CA CYS A 37 -5.35 7.96 25.59
C CYS A 37 -6.56 8.47 24.82
N THR A 38 -7.71 8.50 25.47
CA THR A 38 -8.93 9.09 24.89
C THR A 38 -9.43 10.22 25.79
N MET A 39 -9.80 11.34 25.18
CA MET A 39 -10.39 12.49 25.85
C MET A 39 -11.75 12.79 25.24
N SER A 40 -12.78 12.95 26.09
CA SER A 40 -14.15 13.21 25.67
C SER A 40 -14.48 14.69 25.47
N LYS A 41 -13.60 15.59 25.94
CA LYS A 41 -13.73 17.04 25.78
C LYS A 41 -12.35 17.66 25.62
N LEU A 42 -12.18 18.55 24.64
CA LEU A 42 -10.89 19.17 24.37
C LEU A 42 -10.49 20.10 25.53
N THR A 43 -9.48 19.71 26.30
CA THR A 43 -8.81 20.53 27.32
C THR A 43 -7.30 20.49 27.10
N PRO A 44 -6.56 21.58 27.39
CA PRO A 44 -5.10 21.56 27.33
C PRO A 44 -4.53 20.37 28.10
N LEU A 45 -3.55 19.69 27.50
CA LEU A 45 -2.90 18.55 28.16
C LEU A 45 -2.25 19.04 29.46
N THR A 46 -2.43 18.27 30.55
CA THR A 46 -1.77 18.50 31.84
C THR A 46 -1.28 17.16 32.39
N PHE A 47 -0.03 17.10 32.87
CA PHE A 47 0.59 15.86 33.34
C PHE A 47 0.26 15.52 34.78
N ILE A 48 0.25 14.22 35.06
CA ILE A 48 0.36 13.68 36.41
C ILE A 48 1.83 13.31 36.65
N SER A 49 2.46 13.95 37.66
CA SER A 49 3.92 14.01 37.88
C SER A 49 4.64 12.67 38.11
N SER A 50 3.92 11.56 38.26
CA SER A 50 4.49 10.24 38.62
C SER A 50 5.09 9.45 37.44
N TYR A 51 5.02 9.96 36.21
CA TYR A 51 5.37 9.19 34.99
C TYR A 51 6.64 9.66 34.25
N VAL A 52 7.46 10.51 34.87
CA VAL A 52 8.75 10.94 34.31
C VAL A 52 9.68 9.71 34.20
N ASN A 53 10.24 9.43 33.01
CA ASN A 53 11.22 8.38 32.66
C ASN A 53 10.72 7.07 32.02
N LYS A 54 9.55 7.03 31.39
CA LYS A 54 9.17 5.88 30.54
C LYS A 54 9.56 6.09 29.08
N ASN A 55 10.01 5.02 28.44
CA ASN A 55 10.37 5.02 27.01
C ASN A 55 9.21 4.47 26.18
N PHE A 56 8.58 5.31 25.37
CA PHE A 56 7.47 4.89 24.51
C PHE A 56 7.93 4.80 23.04
N GLN A 57 7.44 3.79 22.32
CA GLN A 57 7.60 3.65 20.87
C GLN A 57 6.37 4.20 20.14
N SER A 58 5.19 4.08 20.74
CA SER A 58 3.94 4.62 20.17
C SER A 58 3.11 5.39 21.18
N ILE A 59 2.56 6.53 20.75
CA ILE A 59 1.56 7.30 21.49
C ILE A 59 0.38 7.57 20.57
N ASP A 60 -0.81 7.12 20.98
CA ASP A 60 -2.07 7.38 20.29
C ASP A 60 -2.98 8.22 21.19
N LEU A 61 -3.21 9.47 20.79
CA LEU A 61 -4.08 10.41 21.49
C LEU A 61 -5.34 10.64 20.66
N LYS A 62 -6.48 10.25 21.24
CA LYS A 62 -7.79 10.41 20.64
C LYS A 62 -8.58 11.52 21.33
N PHE A 63 -8.97 12.53 20.58
CA PHE A 63 -9.78 13.67 20.97
C PHE A 63 -11.17 13.51 20.36
N ASN A 64 -12.16 13.25 21.20
CA ASN A 64 -13.56 13.28 20.82
C ASN A 64 -14.14 14.62 21.28
N SER A 65 -14.70 15.41 20.39
CA SER A 65 -15.24 16.73 20.71
C SER A 65 -16.44 17.00 19.83
N ASP A 66 -17.60 17.27 20.42
CA ASP A 66 -18.81 17.74 19.73
C ASP A 66 -18.82 19.25 19.51
N GLU A 67 -17.73 19.96 19.81
CA GLU A 67 -17.53 21.39 19.59
C GLU A 67 -16.48 21.67 18.50
N ASN A 68 -16.22 22.94 18.21
CA ASN A 68 -15.10 23.37 17.37
C ASN A 68 -13.77 23.07 18.06
N ILE A 69 -12.80 22.57 17.32
CA ILE A 69 -11.44 22.32 17.80
C ILE A 69 -10.54 23.48 17.38
N GLN A 70 -9.92 24.13 18.35
CA GLN A 70 -8.91 25.16 18.13
C GLN A 70 -7.63 24.76 18.87
N LEU A 71 -6.56 24.58 18.11
CA LEU A 71 -5.24 24.25 18.63
C LEU A 71 -4.31 25.45 18.46
N ASP A 72 -3.55 25.75 19.51
CA ASP A 72 -2.49 26.75 19.50
C ASP A 72 -1.11 26.10 19.69
N SER A 73 -0.06 26.92 19.70
CA SER A 73 1.33 26.49 19.89
C SER A 73 1.59 25.78 21.21
N ASP A 74 0.72 25.99 22.20
CA ASP A 74 0.97 25.60 23.58
C ASP A 74 0.32 24.25 23.91
N TYR A 75 -0.67 23.86 23.11
CA TYR A 75 -1.48 22.66 23.33
C TYR A 75 -0.66 21.37 23.50
N PHE A 76 0.40 21.20 22.70
CA PHE A 76 1.25 20.02 22.72
C PHE A 76 2.62 20.23 23.39
N ILE A 77 2.88 21.39 24.00
CA ILE A 77 4.17 21.66 24.69
C ILE A 77 4.48 20.57 25.71
N LEU A 78 3.44 20.11 26.41
CA LEU A 78 3.58 19.07 27.41
C LEU A 78 4.06 17.77 26.79
N LEU A 79 3.54 17.33 25.63
CA LEU A 79 4.02 16.09 25.01
C LEU A 79 5.54 16.08 24.83
N ASN A 80 6.15 17.22 24.55
CA ASN A 80 7.60 17.33 24.45
C ASN A 80 8.35 16.87 25.71
N GLN A 81 7.78 17.13 26.90
CA GLN A 81 8.37 16.71 28.17
C GLN A 81 8.34 15.19 28.38
N LEU A 82 7.44 14.46 27.71
CA LEU A 82 7.49 12.99 27.73
C LEU A 82 8.70 12.46 26.93
N PHE A 83 9.18 13.22 25.96
CA PHE A 83 10.15 12.75 24.97
C PHE A 83 11.61 13.12 25.28
N THR A 84 11.86 14.05 26.20
CA THR A 84 13.23 14.52 26.49
C THR A 84 14.18 13.42 27.01
N ASN A 85 13.66 12.25 27.41
CA ASN A 85 14.45 11.11 27.89
C ASN A 85 14.39 9.86 26.99
N THR A 86 13.67 9.88 25.86
CA THR A 86 13.59 8.72 24.94
C THR A 86 14.78 8.73 24.00
N THR A 87 15.79 7.89 24.26
CA THR A 87 17.10 7.99 23.57
C THR A 87 17.39 6.91 22.53
N GLN A 88 16.51 5.94 22.24
CA GLN A 88 16.96 4.76 21.47
C GLN A 88 16.03 4.17 20.40
N TYR A 89 14.77 4.59 20.27
CA TYR A 89 13.82 3.91 19.38
C TYR A 89 13.07 4.84 18.43
N SER A 90 12.49 4.25 17.39
CA SER A 90 11.49 4.90 16.55
C SER A 90 10.31 5.38 17.40
N LEU A 91 9.86 6.62 17.20
CA LEU A 91 8.71 7.18 17.89
C LEU A 91 7.58 7.45 16.88
N THR A 92 6.40 6.88 17.14
CA THR A 92 5.18 7.16 16.38
C THR A 92 4.18 7.88 17.25
N ILE A 93 3.77 9.08 16.86
CA ILE A 93 2.70 9.85 17.51
C ILE A 93 1.50 9.87 16.58
N THR A 94 0.36 9.40 17.07
CA THR A 94 -0.93 9.43 16.37
C THR A 94 -1.87 10.38 17.11
N LEU A 95 -2.40 11.38 16.41
CA LEU A 95 -3.34 12.36 16.93
C LEU A 95 -4.65 12.20 16.16
N ARG A 96 -5.69 11.73 16.83
CA ARG A 96 -7.01 11.45 16.23
C ARG A 96 -8.04 12.44 16.74
N PHE A 97 -8.60 13.26 15.86
CA PHE A 97 -9.66 14.19 16.19
C PHE A 97 -10.96 13.70 15.56
N GLN A 98 -11.97 13.44 16.39
CA GLN A 98 -13.23 12.85 15.98
C GLN A 98 -14.43 13.67 16.45
N ASN A 99 -15.49 13.61 15.65
CA ASN A 99 -16.82 14.17 15.92
C ASN A 99 -16.89 15.69 16.10
N PHE A 100 -15.96 16.46 15.53
CA PHE A 100 -15.95 17.93 15.64
C PHE A 100 -16.72 18.64 14.52
N TYR A 101 -17.04 19.92 14.75
CA TYR A 101 -17.70 20.78 13.75
C TYR A 101 -16.73 21.51 12.81
N SER A 102 -15.70 22.15 13.36
CA SER A 102 -14.58 22.76 12.61
C SER A 102 -13.25 22.45 13.30
N PHE A 103 -12.18 22.37 12.53
CA PHE A 103 -10.83 22.21 13.04
C PHE A 103 -9.97 23.39 12.61
N TYR A 104 -9.32 24.03 13.57
CA TYR A 104 -8.40 25.13 13.36
C TYR A 104 -7.10 24.91 14.12
N ALA A 105 -6.00 24.73 13.39
CA ALA A 105 -4.67 24.67 13.98
C ALA A 105 -3.90 25.93 13.62
N LYS A 106 -3.46 26.67 14.64
CA LYS A 106 -2.71 27.93 14.48
C LYS A 106 -1.26 27.69 14.07
N THR A 107 -0.60 28.76 13.66
CA THR A 107 0.85 28.79 13.41
C THR A 107 1.64 28.15 14.54
N GLY A 108 2.55 27.25 14.19
CA GLY A 108 3.43 26.58 15.14
C GLY A 108 2.75 25.59 16.10
N THR A 109 1.49 25.21 15.88
CA THR A 109 0.78 24.21 16.73
C THR A 109 1.61 22.94 16.94
N PHE A 110 2.29 22.45 15.90
CA PHE A 110 3.06 21.20 15.97
C PHE A 110 4.57 21.42 16.12
N ARG A 111 5.04 22.67 16.20
CA ARG A 111 6.47 23.02 16.24
C ARG A 111 7.21 22.35 17.41
N ASN A 112 6.55 22.23 18.55
CA ASN A 112 7.18 21.75 19.79
C ASN A 112 7.09 20.23 19.98
N LEU A 113 6.37 19.48 19.13
CA LEU A 113 6.10 18.06 19.35
C LEU A 113 7.36 17.17 19.32
N PHE A 114 8.37 17.56 18.55
CA PHE A 114 9.63 16.82 18.41
C PHE A 114 10.87 17.63 18.82
N ASN A 115 10.67 18.75 19.53
CA ASN A 115 11.77 19.65 19.84
C ASN A 115 12.73 19.03 20.88
N GLY A 116 13.94 18.68 20.46
CA GLY A 116 14.94 18.00 21.28
C GLY A 116 14.95 16.47 21.14
N ILE A 117 14.14 15.91 20.23
CA ILE A 117 14.13 14.49 19.91
C ILE A 117 15.08 14.22 18.75
N ASN A 118 16.25 13.65 19.04
CA ASN A 118 17.22 13.21 18.03
C ASN A 118 17.03 11.71 17.71
N THR A 119 15.80 11.27 17.44
CA THR A 119 15.56 9.87 17.05
C THR A 119 15.83 9.67 15.56
N PRO A 120 16.37 8.51 15.15
CA PRO A 120 16.64 8.23 13.73
C PRO A 120 15.36 8.06 12.89
N TYR A 121 14.22 7.77 13.54
CA TYR A 121 12.93 7.57 12.89
C TYR A 121 11.78 8.15 13.72
N SER A 122 11.23 9.28 13.32
CA SER A 122 10.04 9.89 13.90
C SER A 122 8.87 9.91 12.91
N ARG A 123 7.71 9.46 13.36
CA ARG A 123 6.47 9.42 12.57
C ARG A 123 5.37 10.19 13.29
N LEU A 124 4.73 11.11 12.58
CA LEU A 124 3.54 11.84 13.03
C LEU A 124 2.36 11.48 12.14
N ILE A 125 1.26 11.07 12.76
CA ILE A 125 0.01 10.71 12.10
C ILE A 125 -1.08 11.62 12.65
N ILE A 126 -1.79 12.34 11.78
CA ILE A 126 -2.90 13.21 12.13
C ILE A 126 -4.15 12.71 11.41
N GLU A 127 -5.14 12.25 12.17
CA GLU A 127 -6.42 11.77 11.63
C GLU A 127 -7.54 12.76 12.01
N LEU A 128 -8.25 13.28 11.00
CA LEU A 128 -9.32 14.27 11.16
C LEU A 128 -10.65 13.71 10.64
N HIS A 129 -11.58 13.47 11.55
CA HIS A 129 -12.92 12.93 11.25
C HIS A 129 -14.03 13.90 11.74
N PRO A 130 -14.40 14.92 10.94
CA PRO A 130 -15.46 15.85 11.30
C PRO A 130 -16.85 15.17 11.30
N LEU A 131 -17.82 15.69 12.09
CA LEU A 131 -19.24 15.26 12.00
C LEU A 131 -19.85 15.63 10.64
N LYS A 132 -19.45 16.77 10.10
CA LYS A 132 -19.90 17.34 8.83
C LYS A 132 -18.73 18.08 8.19
N ALA A 133 -18.52 17.90 6.89
CA ALA A 133 -17.49 18.61 6.14
C ALA A 133 -17.78 20.11 6.13
N LYS A 134 -17.16 20.91 7.01
CA LYS A 134 -17.32 22.37 6.95
C LYS A 134 -16.09 23.24 7.12
N SER A 135 -15.01 22.80 7.78
CA SER A 135 -13.71 23.50 7.64
C SER A 135 -12.61 22.79 8.43
N ILE A 136 -11.53 22.46 7.72
CA ILE A 136 -10.25 22.07 8.32
C ILE A 136 -9.24 23.10 7.86
N ILE A 137 -8.86 23.99 8.78
CA ILE A 137 -7.99 25.12 8.51
C ILE A 137 -6.69 24.90 9.27
N PHE A 138 -5.58 24.94 8.53
CA PHE A 138 -4.23 25.00 9.06
C PHE A 138 -3.70 26.40 8.76
N ASP A 139 -3.35 27.19 9.76
CA ASP A 139 -2.70 28.49 9.55
C ASP A 139 -1.36 28.34 8.82
N HIS A 140 -0.82 29.48 8.40
CA HIS A 140 0.56 29.58 7.94
C HIS A 140 1.54 29.00 8.95
N ASN A 141 2.49 28.21 8.45
CA ASN A 141 3.53 27.51 9.20
C ASN A 141 2.99 26.72 10.39
N THR A 142 1.87 26.02 10.22
CA THR A 142 1.32 25.17 11.30
C THR A 142 2.33 24.10 11.76
N PHE A 143 3.16 23.63 10.83
CA PHE A 143 4.25 22.67 11.07
C PHE A 143 5.64 23.31 11.15
N ASP A 144 5.74 24.62 11.46
CA ASP A 144 7.01 25.36 11.50
C ASP A 144 8.15 24.60 12.21
N ASN A 145 9.30 24.45 11.54
CA ASN A 145 10.50 23.77 12.06
C ASN A 145 10.29 22.30 12.47
N ILE A 146 9.27 21.61 11.93
CA ILE A 146 9.13 20.18 12.16
C ILE A 146 10.20 19.39 11.40
N HIS A 147 10.82 18.43 12.09
CA HIS A 147 11.80 17.49 11.53
C HIS A 147 11.30 16.05 11.75
N VAL A 148 10.74 15.42 10.71
CA VAL A 148 10.18 14.06 10.82
C VAL A 148 10.50 13.19 9.62
N ASN A 149 10.62 11.88 9.85
CA ASN A 149 10.80 10.90 8.77
C ASN A 149 9.48 10.69 8.02
N GLU A 150 8.36 10.67 8.73
CA GLU A 150 7.07 10.53 8.09
C GLU A 150 6.00 11.41 8.76
N LEU A 151 5.28 12.18 7.94
CA LEU A 151 4.07 12.89 8.33
C LEU A 151 2.91 12.37 7.49
N SER A 152 1.88 11.83 8.13
CA SER A 152 0.65 11.40 7.47
C SER A 152 -0.55 12.22 7.96
N ILE A 153 -1.31 12.80 7.04
CA ILE A 153 -2.51 13.59 7.31
C ILE A 153 -3.70 12.95 6.61
N TYR A 154 -4.70 12.54 7.38
CA TYR A 154 -5.96 11.99 6.89
C TYR A 154 -7.06 13.02 7.13
N ALA A 155 -7.56 13.62 6.06
CA ALA A 155 -8.56 14.69 6.13
C ALA A 155 -9.38 14.74 4.84
N ASP A 156 -10.63 15.23 4.90
CA ASP A 156 -11.47 15.35 3.70
C ASP A 156 -11.09 16.56 2.82
N SER A 157 -10.50 17.61 3.40
CA SER A 157 -10.09 18.82 2.69
C SER A 157 -9.06 19.61 3.49
N LEU A 158 -8.12 20.29 2.84
CA LEU A 158 -7.26 21.30 3.44
C LEU A 158 -7.55 22.64 2.77
N THR A 159 -8.02 23.63 3.52
CA THR A 159 -8.38 24.93 2.93
C THR A 159 -7.15 25.77 2.57
N SER A 160 -6.09 25.64 3.36
CA SER A 160 -4.87 26.43 3.21
C SER A 160 -3.93 25.81 2.17
N SER A 161 -3.14 26.65 1.51
CA SER A 161 -2.19 26.19 0.50
C SER A 161 -1.07 25.36 1.09
N PHE A 162 -0.55 24.43 0.30
CA PHE A 162 0.57 23.58 0.65
C PHE A 162 1.78 24.38 1.14
N GLU A 163 2.15 25.43 0.42
CA GLU A 163 3.28 26.29 0.74
C GLU A 163 3.10 27.01 2.08
N SER A 164 1.86 27.36 2.41
CA SER A 164 1.52 27.99 3.68
C SER A 164 1.62 27.01 4.84
N ILE A 165 1.10 25.79 4.69
CA ILE A 165 1.06 24.79 5.76
C ILE A 165 2.47 24.27 6.09
N PHE A 166 3.26 23.96 5.06
CA PHE A 166 4.51 23.21 5.18
C PHE A 166 5.78 24.04 4.97
N ASN A 167 5.72 25.36 5.09
CA ASN A 167 6.93 26.17 5.04
C ASN A 167 7.85 25.90 6.24
N ASN A 168 9.17 26.09 6.07
CA ASN A 168 10.19 25.82 7.10
C ASN A 168 10.12 24.38 7.69
N THR A 169 9.67 23.39 6.94
CA THR A 169 9.63 21.99 7.39
C THR A 169 10.80 21.19 6.83
N ASN A 170 11.13 20.06 7.46
CA ASN A 170 12.02 19.04 6.90
C ASN A 170 11.36 17.67 7.10
N ILE A 171 10.76 17.16 6.03
CA ILE A 171 9.94 15.95 6.05
C ILE A 171 10.46 14.99 4.98
N MET A 172 10.86 13.79 5.39
CA MET A 172 11.35 12.78 4.44
C MET A 172 10.18 12.21 3.61
N HIS A 173 9.08 11.84 4.25
CA HIS A 173 7.87 11.34 3.59
C HIS A 173 6.61 12.06 4.09
N LEU A 174 5.90 12.75 3.21
CA LEU A 174 4.61 13.39 3.49
C LEU A 174 3.51 12.62 2.76
N ASN A 175 2.55 12.08 3.52
CA ASN A 175 1.36 11.42 2.99
C ASN A 175 0.13 12.28 3.31
N ILE A 176 -0.63 12.64 2.29
CA ILE A 176 -1.92 13.34 2.46
C ILE A 176 -3.00 12.46 1.84
N GLU A 177 -3.98 12.06 2.64
CA GLU A 177 -5.06 11.18 2.23
C GLU A 177 -6.42 11.85 2.41
N GLY A 178 -7.26 11.72 1.38
CA GLY A 178 -8.64 12.22 1.34
C GLY A 178 -8.75 13.69 0.93
N ALA A 179 -7.72 14.50 1.17
CA ALA A 179 -7.85 15.95 1.08
C ALA A 179 -7.54 16.50 -0.31
N THR A 180 -8.33 17.49 -0.73
CA THR A 180 -7.89 18.45 -1.75
C THR A 180 -6.90 19.42 -1.12
N VAL A 181 -5.74 19.58 -1.76
CA VAL A 181 -4.66 20.47 -1.31
C VAL A 181 -4.50 21.57 -2.35
N THR A 182 -4.61 22.83 -1.92
CA THR A 182 -4.44 23.98 -2.81
C THR A 182 -2.96 24.34 -2.95
N HIS A 183 -2.59 24.91 -4.09
CA HIS A 183 -1.25 25.41 -4.39
C HIS A 183 -1.32 26.92 -4.56
N ASP A 184 -0.39 27.66 -3.93
CA ASP A 184 -0.27 29.10 -4.10
C ASP A 184 1.06 29.46 -4.80
N PRO A 185 1.02 29.79 -6.10
CA PRO A 185 2.22 30.16 -6.86
C PRO A 185 2.98 31.36 -6.30
N LEU A 186 2.31 32.28 -5.58
CA LEU A 186 2.95 33.47 -5.01
C LEU A 186 3.87 33.11 -3.84
N LEU A 187 3.55 32.04 -3.12
CA LEU A 187 4.34 31.55 -1.99
C LEU A 187 5.48 30.63 -2.42
N LEU A 188 5.43 30.07 -3.64
CA LEU A 188 6.45 29.14 -4.16
C LEU A 188 7.87 29.73 -4.10
N SER A 189 8.03 31.01 -4.45
CA SER A 189 9.33 31.71 -4.41
C SER A 189 9.90 31.89 -2.99
N LYS A 190 9.05 31.78 -1.97
CA LYS A 190 9.39 31.92 -0.55
C LYS A 190 9.34 30.60 0.21
N PHE A 191 9.05 29.50 -0.48
CA PHE A 191 8.97 28.19 0.13
C PHE A 191 10.37 27.68 0.48
N THR A 192 10.60 27.42 1.76
CA THR A 192 11.86 26.93 2.31
C THR A 192 11.75 25.49 2.82
N GLY A 193 10.56 24.90 2.77
CA GLY A 193 10.33 23.52 3.21
C GLY A 193 11.14 22.52 2.39
N GLN A 194 11.67 21.51 3.08
CA GLN A 194 12.44 20.41 2.49
C GLN A 194 11.62 19.13 2.60
N ILE A 195 10.86 18.82 1.55
CA ILE A 195 10.03 17.62 1.49
C ILE A 195 10.60 16.69 0.42
N GLN A 196 11.15 15.55 0.84
CA GLN A 196 11.80 14.62 -0.08
C GLN A 196 10.76 13.84 -0.91
N SER A 197 9.70 13.34 -0.29
CA SER A 197 8.65 12.62 -1.00
C SER A 197 7.28 13.04 -0.51
N LEU A 198 6.39 13.32 -1.46
CA LEU A 198 4.97 13.57 -1.24
C LEU A 198 4.15 12.47 -1.92
N LYS A 199 3.19 11.91 -1.19
CA LYS A 199 2.15 11.06 -1.72
C LYS A 199 0.79 11.67 -1.42
N VAL A 200 -0.01 11.93 -2.45
CA VAL A 200 -1.39 12.41 -2.30
C VAL A 200 -2.34 11.32 -2.76
N THR A 201 -3.21 10.87 -1.85
CA THR A 201 -4.19 9.80 -2.07
C THR A 201 -5.60 10.36 -2.03
N ARG A 202 -6.39 10.18 -3.08
CA ARG A 202 -7.76 10.72 -3.12
C ARG A 202 -8.67 9.90 -4.03
N MET A 203 -9.96 9.85 -3.66
CA MET A 203 -11.02 9.42 -4.56
C MET A 203 -11.41 10.58 -5.48
N ILE A 204 -11.25 10.42 -6.79
CA ILE A 204 -11.43 11.52 -7.75
C ILE A 204 -11.91 10.99 -9.10
N ASP A 205 -12.77 11.75 -9.78
CA ASP A 205 -13.27 11.38 -11.12
C ASP A 205 -12.25 11.62 -12.24
N ILE A 206 -11.50 12.74 -12.16
CA ILE A 206 -10.54 13.17 -13.17
C ILE A 206 -9.16 13.38 -12.53
N VAL A 207 -8.14 12.75 -13.10
CA VAL A 207 -6.74 12.94 -12.70
C VAL A 207 -6.08 13.92 -13.68
N ASN A 208 -5.83 15.16 -13.23
CA ASN A 208 -5.18 16.22 -14.01
C ASN A 208 -4.39 17.17 -13.08
N SER A 209 -3.73 18.18 -13.65
CA SER A 209 -2.92 19.15 -12.91
C SER A 209 -3.69 20.20 -12.11
N GLU A 210 -4.99 20.38 -12.38
CA GLU A 210 -5.86 21.23 -11.54
C GLU A 210 -6.16 20.53 -10.21
N GLU A 211 -6.44 19.23 -10.29
CA GLU A 211 -6.77 18.37 -9.17
C GLU A 211 -5.54 17.92 -8.36
N PHE A 212 -4.36 17.87 -9.00
CA PHE A 212 -3.09 17.52 -8.39
C PHE A 212 -2.00 18.52 -8.82
N PRO A 213 -1.94 19.72 -8.22
CA PRO A 213 -1.03 20.79 -8.64
C PRO A 213 0.46 20.45 -8.41
N PRO A 214 1.39 21.22 -9.01
CA PRO A 214 2.82 20.91 -8.96
C PRO A 214 3.44 21.43 -7.66
N PHE A 215 3.48 20.58 -6.63
CA PHE A 215 4.06 20.96 -5.33
C PHE A 215 5.60 21.04 -5.37
N PRO A 216 6.24 21.94 -4.58
CA PRO A 216 7.68 22.08 -4.47
C PRO A 216 8.34 20.95 -3.64
N VAL A 217 8.34 19.74 -4.20
CA VAL A 217 8.87 18.53 -3.56
C VAL A 217 9.88 17.84 -4.49
N GLN A 218 10.77 17.00 -3.95
CA GLN A 218 11.73 16.28 -4.79
C GLN A 218 11.09 15.13 -5.57
N SER A 219 10.15 14.42 -4.94
CA SER A 219 9.44 13.27 -5.52
C SER A 219 7.96 13.34 -5.17
N TYR A 220 7.10 13.18 -6.17
CA TYR A 220 5.65 13.28 -6.06
C TYR A 220 4.98 12.02 -6.61
N THR A 221 4.14 11.39 -5.79
CA THR A 221 3.31 10.25 -6.18
C THR A 221 1.84 10.60 -6.04
N ILE A 222 1.08 10.37 -7.10
CA ILE A 222 -0.38 10.52 -7.10
C ILE A 222 -1.01 9.14 -6.92
N GLU A 223 -1.92 8.99 -5.97
CA GLU A 223 -2.77 7.82 -5.83
C GLU A 223 -4.23 8.18 -6.00
N ALA A 224 -4.81 7.78 -7.14
CA ALA A 224 -6.16 8.11 -7.53
C ALA A 224 -7.06 6.87 -7.43
N HIS A 225 -8.09 6.98 -6.60
CA HIS A 225 -9.11 5.95 -6.42
C HIS A 225 -10.34 6.29 -7.27
N LYS A 226 -10.94 5.27 -7.91
CA LYS A 226 -12.21 5.39 -8.66
C LYS A 226 -12.19 6.39 -9.82
N MET A 227 -11.01 6.62 -10.42
CA MET A 227 -10.90 7.53 -11.56
C MET A 227 -11.71 7.06 -12.77
N ARG A 228 -12.21 8.04 -13.54
CA ARG A 228 -12.88 7.84 -14.83
C ARG A 228 -12.11 8.39 -16.00
N LYS A 229 -11.31 9.45 -15.76
CA LYS A 229 -10.50 10.10 -16.78
C LYS A 229 -9.12 10.42 -16.23
N LEU A 230 -8.10 10.24 -17.06
CA LEU A 230 -6.74 10.70 -16.85
C LEU A 230 -6.40 11.67 -17.98
N ASP A 231 -5.92 12.87 -17.62
CA ASP A 231 -5.37 13.85 -18.55
C ASP A 231 -3.87 13.99 -18.27
N ALA A 232 -3.09 13.03 -18.79
CA ALA A 232 -1.66 12.98 -18.52
C ALA A 232 -0.89 14.17 -19.12
N LEU A 233 -1.38 14.75 -20.22
CA LEU A 233 -0.75 15.91 -20.87
C LEU A 233 -0.76 17.15 -19.98
N SER A 234 -1.74 17.24 -19.08
CA SER A 234 -1.78 18.31 -18.06
C SER A 234 -0.57 18.28 -17.11
N PHE A 235 0.18 17.17 -17.03
CA PHE A 235 1.37 17.00 -16.19
C PHE A 235 2.71 17.16 -16.93
N LEU A 236 2.74 17.58 -18.20
CA LEU A 236 3.97 17.65 -19.01
C LEU A 236 5.16 18.36 -18.33
N ASN A 237 4.87 19.37 -17.50
CA ASN A 237 5.89 20.17 -16.82
C ASN A 237 6.27 19.64 -15.42
N TYR A 238 5.73 18.50 -14.99
CA TYR A 238 5.92 17.96 -13.65
C TYR A 238 7.24 17.18 -13.59
N LYS A 239 8.32 17.87 -13.23
CA LYS A 239 9.64 17.26 -13.07
C LYS A 239 9.72 16.32 -11.85
N GLN A 240 8.88 16.58 -10.85
CA GLN A 240 8.82 15.86 -9.59
C GLN A 240 7.88 14.65 -9.62
N LEU A 241 7.02 14.50 -10.63
CA LEU A 241 6.08 13.38 -10.70
C LEU A 241 6.82 12.08 -11.06
N THR A 242 7.01 11.23 -10.06
CA THR A 242 7.80 10.00 -10.17
C THR A 242 6.95 8.73 -10.07
N GLY A 243 5.75 8.84 -9.49
CA GLY A 243 4.83 7.72 -9.26
C GLY A 243 3.38 8.04 -9.60
N LEU A 244 2.69 7.06 -10.20
CA LEU A 244 1.24 7.13 -10.44
C LEU A 244 0.57 5.82 -10.05
N ASN A 245 -0.31 5.85 -9.05
CA ASN A 245 -1.07 4.71 -8.57
C ASN A 245 -2.55 4.91 -8.93
N ILE A 246 -3.11 4.00 -9.73
CA ILE A 246 -4.50 4.02 -10.13
C ILE A 246 -5.20 2.83 -9.47
N VAL A 247 -6.14 3.13 -8.56
CA VAL A 247 -6.81 2.13 -7.73
C VAL A 247 -8.29 2.04 -8.08
N GLN A 248 -8.73 0.85 -8.45
CA GLN A 248 -10.11 0.51 -8.82
C GLN A 248 -10.78 1.56 -9.73
N PRO A 249 -10.20 1.90 -10.89
CA PRO A 249 -10.82 2.85 -11.80
C PRO A 249 -12.21 2.38 -12.22
N ASP A 250 -13.12 3.33 -12.43
CA ASP A 250 -14.48 3.08 -12.94
C ASP A 250 -14.47 2.74 -14.45
N VAL A 251 -13.31 2.86 -15.10
CA VAL A 251 -13.09 2.58 -16.52
C VAL A 251 -11.95 1.58 -16.72
N SER A 252 -12.00 0.81 -17.81
CA SER A 252 -10.86 -0.02 -18.21
C SER A 252 -9.66 0.85 -18.61
N ILE A 253 -8.45 0.36 -18.31
CA ILE A 253 -7.22 1.03 -18.69
C ILE A 253 -6.96 0.74 -20.18
N THR A 254 -7.06 1.75 -21.02
CA THR A 254 -6.89 1.66 -22.48
C THR A 254 -5.76 2.57 -22.95
N PRO A 255 -5.23 2.37 -24.19
CA PRO A 255 -4.32 3.31 -24.86
C PRO A 255 -4.71 4.79 -24.69
N LYS A 256 -6.00 5.09 -24.90
CA LYS A 256 -6.53 6.46 -24.81
C LYS A 256 -6.46 7.05 -23.40
N VAL A 257 -6.64 6.22 -22.37
CA VAL A 257 -6.58 6.67 -20.96
C VAL A 257 -5.15 7.00 -20.55
N LEU A 258 -4.16 6.23 -21.05
CA LEU A 258 -2.75 6.40 -20.71
C LEU A 258 -2.00 7.34 -21.68
N ASN A 259 -2.69 7.89 -22.68
CA ASN A 259 -2.11 8.80 -23.65
C ASN A 259 -1.50 10.03 -22.97
N GLY A 260 -0.26 10.38 -23.34
CA GLY A 260 0.51 11.49 -22.79
C GLY A 260 1.46 11.08 -21.67
N LEU A 261 1.31 9.90 -21.06
CA LEU A 261 2.24 9.42 -20.03
C LEU A 261 3.66 9.21 -20.58
N GLU A 262 3.81 8.96 -21.88
CA GLU A 262 5.09 8.78 -22.57
C GLU A 262 5.97 10.02 -22.52
N ASN A 263 5.35 11.19 -22.34
CA ASN A 263 6.03 12.47 -22.26
C ASN A 263 6.51 12.80 -20.83
N LEU A 264 6.09 12.01 -19.83
CA LEU A 264 6.45 12.21 -18.42
C LEU A 264 7.78 11.52 -18.10
N SER A 265 8.87 12.08 -18.61
CA SER A 265 10.23 11.49 -18.51
C SER A 265 10.72 11.11 -17.10
N ASN A 266 10.14 11.70 -16.05
CA ASN A 266 10.50 11.40 -14.65
C ASN A 266 9.61 10.33 -14.00
N LEU A 267 8.53 9.91 -14.66
CA LEU A 267 7.62 8.89 -14.17
C LEU A 267 8.32 7.53 -14.22
N ARG A 268 8.64 6.98 -13.05
CA ARG A 268 9.42 5.72 -12.93
C ARG A 268 8.59 4.56 -12.42
N SER A 269 7.54 4.84 -11.67
CA SER A 269 6.69 3.83 -11.03
C SER A 269 5.24 4.03 -11.41
N ILE A 270 4.58 2.94 -11.81
CA ILE A 270 3.14 2.91 -12.00
C ILE A 270 2.55 1.71 -11.27
N SER A 271 1.40 1.93 -10.62
CA SER A 271 0.59 0.89 -10.01
C SER A 271 -0.81 0.89 -10.63
N PHE A 272 -1.29 -0.29 -11.04
CA PHE A 272 -2.66 -0.49 -11.51
C PHE A 272 -3.34 -1.56 -10.67
N ASP A 273 -4.35 -1.15 -9.90
CA ASP A 273 -5.30 -2.06 -9.28
C ASP A 273 -6.64 -1.98 -10.03
N ALA A 274 -6.64 -2.45 -11.28
CA ALA A 274 -7.75 -2.32 -12.23
C ALA A 274 -8.18 -3.69 -12.76
N GLU A 275 -9.48 -3.86 -13.03
CA GLU A 275 -10.02 -5.13 -13.52
C GLU A 275 -9.46 -5.55 -14.89
N ARG A 276 -9.32 -4.58 -15.79
CA ARG A 276 -8.91 -4.79 -17.18
C ARG A 276 -7.91 -3.74 -17.64
N ILE A 277 -6.76 -4.22 -18.11
CA ILE A 277 -5.75 -3.46 -18.86
C ILE A 277 -5.80 -3.95 -20.30
N ALA A 278 -6.33 -3.11 -21.20
CA ALA A 278 -6.57 -3.44 -22.59
C ALA A 278 -5.27 -3.48 -23.42
N ASP A 279 -5.39 -4.01 -24.63
CA ASP A 279 -4.31 -4.24 -25.58
C ASP A 279 -3.62 -2.92 -25.95
N GLY A 280 -2.29 -2.95 -25.98
CA GLY A 280 -1.45 -1.78 -26.25
C GLY A 280 -1.51 -0.66 -25.21
N ALA A 281 -2.27 -0.78 -24.12
CA ALA A 281 -2.42 0.29 -23.13
C ALA A 281 -1.07 0.73 -22.55
N LEU A 282 -0.20 -0.24 -22.23
CA LEU A 282 1.07 0.03 -21.58
C LEU A 282 2.18 0.51 -22.55
N LYS A 283 1.88 0.67 -23.84
CA LYS A 283 2.81 1.23 -24.85
C LYS A 283 3.24 2.66 -24.51
N TYR A 284 2.34 3.42 -23.89
CA TYR A 284 2.56 4.81 -23.47
C TYR A 284 3.42 4.94 -22.21
N VAL A 285 3.71 3.83 -21.53
CA VAL A 285 4.51 3.82 -20.30
C VAL A 285 5.77 2.95 -20.43
N LYS A 286 6.29 2.80 -21.66
CA LYS A 286 7.44 1.93 -21.98
C LYS A 286 8.73 2.22 -21.18
N HIS A 287 8.88 3.43 -20.64
CA HIS A 287 10.06 3.89 -19.93
C HIS A 287 10.00 3.64 -18.40
N ILE A 288 8.88 3.15 -17.88
CA ILE A 288 8.75 2.89 -16.43
C ILE A 288 9.71 1.79 -15.99
N GLN A 289 10.19 1.91 -14.76
CA GLN A 289 11.12 0.97 -14.14
C GLN A 289 10.40 0.02 -13.20
N THR A 290 9.31 0.47 -12.57
CA THR A 290 8.51 -0.30 -11.62
C THR A 290 7.06 -0.36 -12.08
N LEU A 291 6.52 -1.58 -12.14
CA LEU A 291 5.11 -1.84 -12.36
C LEU A 291 4.58 -2.66 -11.19
N ILE A 292 3.49 -2.19 -10.58
CA ILE A 292 2.76 -2.90 -9.54
C ILE A 292 1.37 -3.24 -10.08
N LEU A 293 0.98 -4.51 -10.01
CA LEU A 293 -0.34 -4.99 -10.39
C LEU A 293 -1.12 -5.39 -9.14
N GLY A 294 -2.31 -4.81 -9.00
CA GLY A 294 -3.16 -4.98 -7.83
C GLY A 294 -4.07 -6.21 -7.91
N SER A 295 -4.79 -6.43 -6.82
CA SER A 295 -5.65 -7.60 -6.60
C SER A 295 -6.88 -7.68 -7.50
N TYR A 296 -7.33 -6.57 -8.08
CA TYR A 296 -8.52 -6.55 -8.94
C TYR A 296 -8.23 -7.01 -10.36
N LEU A 297 -6.97 -7.18 -10.74
CA LEU A 297 -6.59 -7.56 -12.10
C LEU A 297 -7.20 -8.91 -12.50
N LYS A 298 -7.95 -8.92 -13.59
CA LYS A 298 -8.48 -10.14 -14.23
C LYS A 298 -7.93 -10.33 -15.64
N MET A 299 -7.70 -9.22 -16.35
CA MET A 299 -7.27 -9.24 -17.74
C MET A 299 -6.14 -8.23 -17.97
N LEU A 300 -5.03 -8.75 -18.46
CA LEU A 300 -3.88 -8.04 -19.00
C LEU A 300 -3.44 -8.75 -20.28
N ASP A 301 -3.33 -7.99 -21.35
CA ASP A 301 -2.93 -8.52 -22.65
C ASP A 301 -1.41 -8.66 -22.80
N SER A 302 -1.01 -9.61 -23.64
CA SER A 302 0.38 -9.93 -23.92
C SER A 302 1.13 -8.78 -24.61
N GLU A 303 0.51 -8.05 -25.54
CA GLU A 303 1.12 -6.91 -26.22
C GLU A 303 1.44 -5.80 -25.22
N SER A 304 0.50 -5.53 -24.31
CA SER A 304 0.65 -4.55 -23.24
C SER A 304 1.84 -4.85 -22.33
N ILE A 305 1.96 -6.06 -21.77
CA ILE A 305 3.10 -6.34 -20.89
C ILE A 305 4.43 -6.37 -21.67
N ASN A 306 4.43 -6.87 -22.90
CA ASN A 306 5.63 -6.96 -23.74
C ASN A 306 6.18 -5.59 -24.17
N SER A 307 5.37 -4.53 -24.18
CA SER A 307 5.85 -3.18 -24.52
C SER A 307 6.75 -2.55 -23.43
N LEU A 308 6.79 -3.14 -22.23
CA LEU A 308 7.56 -2.63 -21.09
C LEU A 308 9.02 -3.07 -21.15
N ILE A 309 9.78 -2.48 -22.07
CA ILE A 309 11.19 -2.84 -22.32
C ILE A 309 12.15 -2.36 -21.22
N SER A 310 11.82 -1.27 -20.52
CA SER A 310 12.65 -0.67 -19.47
C SER A 310 12.30 -1.17 -18.07
N LEU A 311 11.35 -2.10 -17.95
CA LEU A 311 10.91 -2.60 -16.66
C LEU A 311 12.03 -3.37 -15.96
N GLN A 312 12.30 -2.95 -14.73
CA GLN A 312 13.31 -3.52 -13.82
C GLN A 312 12.66 -4.25 -12.65
N GLN A 313 11.47 -3.80 -12.24
CA GLN A 313 10.73 -4.36 -11.13
C GLN A 313 9.27 -4.60 -11.53
N LEU A 314 8.80 -5.83 -11.33
CA LEU A 314 7.40 -6.23 -11.47
C LEU A 314 6.90 -6.78 -10.14
N ASP A 315 5.91 -6.12 -9.54
CA ASP A 315 5.26 -6.58 -8.32
C ASP A 315 3.86 -7.09 -8.62
N VAL A 316 3.67 -8.40 -8.46
CA VAL A 316 2.38 -9.09 -8.63
C VAL A 316 1.96 -9.80 -7.34
N ARG A 317 2.51 -9.41 -6.18
CA ARG A 317 2.22 -10.03 -4.88
C ARG A 317 0.74 -10.03 -4.52
N TYR A 318 0.01 -9.03 -5.00
CA TYR A 318 -1.40 -8.83 -4.71
C TYR A 318 -2.32 -9.49 -5.73
N VAL A 319 -1.79 -9.96 -6.87
CA VAL A 319 -2.59 -10.55 -7.95
C VAL A 319 -3.09 -11.94 -7.56
N GLN A 320 -4.39 -12.15 -7.71
CA GLN A 320 -5.02 -13.46 -7.50
C GLN A 320 -4.97 -14.27 -8.79
N PHE A 321 -3.92 -15.09 -8.97
CA PHE A 321 -3.69 -15.88 -10.19
C PHE A 321 -4.87 -16.79 -10.58
N SER A 322 -5.59 -17.34 -9.60
CA SER A 322 -6.78 -18.18 -9.84
C SER A 322 -7.98 -17.43 -10.44
N THR A 323 -7.98 -16.10 -10.38
CA THR A 323 -9.01 -15.24 -10.96
C THR A 323 -8.64 -14.64 -12.32
N LEU A 324 -7.38 -14.79 -12.73
CA LEU A 324 -6.89 -14.29 -14.02
C LEU A 324 -7.49 -15.10 -15.17
N GLN A 325 -7.73 -14.43 -16.30
CA GLN A 325 -7.99 -15.13 -17.54
C GLN A 325 -6.77 -15.96 -17.97
N ALA A 326 -7.02 -17.12 -18.59
CA ALA A 326 -5.96 -18.08 -18.95
C ALA A 326 -4.88 -17.50 -19.89
N ASN A 327 -5.28 -16.62 -20.81
CA ASN A 327 -4.36 -15.88 -21.67
C ASN A 327 -3.50 -14.89 -20.87
N THR A 328 -4.09 -14.17 -19.92
CA THR A 328 -3.39 -13.19 -19.07
C THR A 328 -2.38 -13.85 -18.15
N SER A 329 -2.78 -14.92 -17.46
CA SER A 329 -1.88 -15.65 -16.57
C SER A 329 -0.71 -16.27 -17.36
N CYS A 330 -0.98 -16.78 -18.56
CA CYS A 330 0.07 -17.29 -19.44
C CYS A 330 1.01 -16.18 -19.98
N ALA A 331 0.45 -15.03 -20.37
CA ALA A 331 1.23 -13.89 -20.83
C ALA A 331 2.17 -13.34 -19.74
N LEU A 332 1.69 -13.26 -18.49
CA LEU A 332 2.52 -12.89 -17.34
C LEU A 332 3.64 -13.91 -17.12
N ALA A 333 3.32 -15.21 -17.14
CA ALA A 333 4.30 -16.27 -16.93
C ALA A 333 5.42 -16.25 -17.97
N ASP A 334 5.05 -16.11 -19.24
CA ASP A 334 5.99 -16.03 -20.36
C ASP A 334 6.84 -14.75 -20.30
N TYR A 335 6.23 -13.58 -20.03
CA TYR A 335 6.95 -12.32 -19.86
C TYR A 335 7.99 -12.41 -18.73
N ILE A 336 7.58 -12.91 -17.55
CA ILE A 336 8.47 -13.09 -16.40
C ILE A 336 9.63 -14.03 -16.75
N ASN A 337 9.34 -15.19 -17.37
CA ASN A 337 10.37 -16.15 -17.75
C ASN A 337 11.42 -15.52 -18.70
N ARG A 338 10.97 -14.78 -19.73
CA ARG A 338 11.86 -14.13 -20.70
C ARG A 338 12.68 -12.99 -20.08
N ARG A 339 12.05 -12.15 -19.24
CA ARG A 339 12.66 -10.92 -18.72
C ARG A 339 13.51 -11.12 -17.47
N ARG A 340 13.27 -12.18 -16.70
CA ARG A 340 14.07 -12.48 -15.50
C ARG A 340 15.55 -12.68 -15.83
N MET A 341 15.85 -13.38 -16.92
CA MET A 341 17.23 -13.56 -17.39
C MET A 341 17.91 -12.25 -17.82
N LEU A 342 17.12 -11.18 -18.00
CA LEU A 342 17.58 -9.83 -18.34
C LEU A 342 17.59 -8.89 -17.12
N GLY A 343 17.54 -9.43 -15.90
CA GLY A 343 17.64 -8.66 -14.66
C GLY A 343 16.31 -8.11 -14.13
N LEU A 344 15.16 -8.58 -14.63
CA LEU A 344 13.86 -8.23 -14.04
C LEU A 344 13.74 -8.84 -12.63
N THR A 345 13.56 -7.99 -11.63
CA THR A 345 13.19 -8.39 -10.26
C THR A 345 11.68 -8.56 -10.19
N VAL A 346 11.22 -9.72 -9.74
CA VAL A 346 9.79 -10.05 -9.68
C VAL A 346 9.41 -10.39 -8.24
N TYR A 347 8.34 -9.79 -7.75
CA TYR A 347 7.75 -10.10 -6.45
C TYR A 347 6.44 -10.88 -6.67
N LEU A 348 6.39 -12.12 -6.17
CA LEU A 348 5.25 -13.04 -6.32
C LEU A 348 4.47 -13.20 -5.00
N PRO A 349 3.18 -13.58 -5.06
CA PRO A 349 2.41 -13.95 -3.89
C PRO A 349 3.10 -15.03 -3.05
N GLN A 350 3.15 -14.85 -1.73
CA GLN A 350 3.79 -15.80 -0.80
C GLN A 350 2.94 -17.06 -0.57
N GLU A 351 1.63 -16.96 -0.77
CA GLU A 351 0.70 -18.07 -0.55
C GLU A 351 0.09 -18.52 -1.88
N ASN A 352 0.11 -19.84 -2.12
CA ASN A 352 -0.55 -20.48 -3.25
C ASN A 352 -1.54 -21.52 -2.72
N ILE A 353 -2.66 -21.05 -2.14
CA ILE A 353 -3.66 -21.91 -1.50
C ILE A 353 -4.29 -22.88 -2.51
N ASP A 354 -4.51 -22.41 -3.75
CA ASP A 354 -5.17 -23.17 -4.81
C ASP A 354 -4.21 -24.09 -5.57
N CYS A 355 -2.91 -24.04 -5.25
CA CYS A 355 -1.84 -24.70 -6.03
C CYS A 355 -1.94 -24.43 -7.54
N ASP A 356 -2.17 -23.17 -7.90
CA ASP A 356 -2.24 -22.72 -9.29
C ASP A 356 -0.94 -23.07 -10.04
N CYS A 357 -1.06 -23.77 -11.18
CA CYS A 357 0.08 -24.28 -11.92
C CYS A 357 1.03 -23.19 -12.42
N ILE A 358 0.50 -22.01 -12.77
CA ILE A 358 1.31 -20.88 -13.22
C ILE A 358 2.09 -20.30 -12.05
N LEU A 359 1.46 -20.15 -10.90
CA LEU A 359 2.14 -19.67 -9.70
C LEU A 359 3.18 -20.68 -9.20
N VAL A 360 2.91 -22.00 -9.25
CA VAL A 360 3.91 -23.03 -8.95
C VAL A 360 5.11 -22.93 -9.92
N PHE A 361 4.84 -22.80 -11.22
CA PHE A 361 5.88 -22.59 -12.22
C PHE A 361 6.73 -21.34 -11.93
N LEU A 362 6.10 -20.20 -11.64
CA LEU A 362 6.78 -18.94 -11.35
C LEU A 362 7.60 -19.02 -10.05
N ASN A 363 7.07 -19.61 -8.99
CA ASN A 363 7.79 -19.79 -7.72
C ASN A 363 9.00 -20.72 -7.89
N ASN A 364 8.87 -21.80 -8.67
CA ASN A 364 9.99 -22.69 -8.98
C ASN A 364 11.06 -22.03 -9.86
N MET A 365 10.70 -20.99 -10.60
CA MET A 365 11.69 -20.18 -11.29
C MET A 365 12.41 -19.31 -10.28
N ILE A 366 11.69 -18.51 -9.49
CA ILE A 366 12.28 -17.44 -8.66
C ILE A 366 13.05 -17.99 -7.45
N ASP A 367 12.49 -18.95 -6.73
CA ASP A 367 13.10 -19.54 -5.54
C ASP A 367 13.82 -20.86 -5.89
N ASP A 368 14.72 -21.33 -5.01
CA ASP A 368 15.40 -22.65 -5.08
C ASP A 368 14.43 -23.86 -4.94
N GLY A 369 13.13 -23.67 -5.19
CA GLY A 369 12.11 -24.71 -5.14
C GLY A 369 11.56 -25.03 -3.75
N LEU A 370 11.93 -24.31 -2.68
CA LEU A 370 11.49 -24.64 -1.31
C LEU A 370 9.97 -24.47 -1.09
N GLN A 371 9.31 -23.55 -1.78
CA GLN A 371 7.86 -23.40 -1.69
C GLN A 371 7.07 -24.50 -2.43
N SER A 372 7.72 -25.26 -3.31
CA SER A 372 7.07 -26.27 -4.15
C SER A 372 6.59 -27.50 -3.38
N ILE A 373 7.13 -27.74 -2.17
CA ILE A 373 6.90 -28.95 -1.39
C ILE A 373 5.42 -29.09 -0.97
N LYS A 374 4.67 -27.99 -0.85
CA LYS A 374 3.25 -28.04 -0.46
C LYS A 374 2.31 -28.49 -1.58
N CYS A 375 2.66 -28.29 -2.85
CA CYS A 375 1.79 -28.57 -4.00
C CYS A 375 2.24 -29.80 -4.82
N GLN A 376 3.42 -30.36 -4.56
CA GLN A 376 4.10 -31.35 -5.41
C GLN A 376 3.44 -32.74 -5.50
N SER A 377 2.76 -33.24 -4.47
CA SER A 377 2.34 -34.65 -4.44
C SER A 377 1.05 -34.96 -5.22
N ILE A 378 0.23 -33.96 -5.57
CA ILE A 378 -1.08 -34.16 -6.22
C ILE A 378 -1.20 -33.39 -7.55
N ASN A 379 -0.38 -32.36 -7.80
CA ASN A 379 -0.63 -31.41 -8.89
C ASN A 379 0.31 -31.49 -10.10
N ASN A 380 1.42 -32.24 -10.04
CA ASN A 380 2.32 -32.34 -11.20
C ASN A 380 1.58 -32.85 -12.45
N ASP A 381 0.71 -33.86 -12.30
CA ASP A 381 -0.08 -34.39 -13.41
C ASP A 381 -1.11 -33.38 -13.95
N ARG A 382 -1.67 -32.53 -13.08
CA ARG A 382 -2.62 -31.49 -13.50
C ARG A 382 -1.93 -30.39 -14.31
N CYS A 383 -0.70 -30.04 -13.93
CA CYS A 383 0.04 -28.96 -14.59
C CYS A 383 0.63 -29.36 -15.94
N LEU A 384 0.80 -30.65 -16.23
CA LEU A 384 1.15 -31.14 -17.57
C LEU A 384 0.14 -30.70 -18.63
N PHE A 385 -1.14 -30.60 -18.27
CA PHE A 385 -2.21 -30.20 -19.18
C PHE A 385 -2.55 -28.72 -19.07
N SER A 386 -1.66 -27.90 -18.50
CA SER A 386 -1.86 -26.45 -18.48
C SER A 386 -2.09 -25.92 -19.89
N SER A 387 -3.07 -25.03 -20.05
CA SER A 387 -3.32 -24.32 -21.32
C SER A 387 -2.17 -23.38 -21.70
N CYS A 388 -1.26 -23.11 -20.77
CA CYS A 388 -0.07 -22.32 -21.03
C CYS A 388 1.09 -23.23 -21.46
N SER A 389 1.49 -23.14 -22.73
CA SER A 389 2.48 -24.03 -23.34
C SER A 389 3.81 -24.06 -22.60
N ILE A 390 4.30 -22.90 -22.15
CA ILE A 390 5.57 -22.80 -21.39
C ILE A 390 5.50 -23.51 -20.04
N VAL A 391 4.34 -23.49 -19.39
CA VAL A 391 4.11 -24.18 -18.11
C VAL A 391 4.01 -25.68 -18.34
N SER A 392 3.20 -26.11 -19.31
CA SER A 392 3.07 -27.52 -19.68
C SER A 392 4.41 -28.13 -20.08
N GLU A 393 5.20 -27.42 -20.88
CA GLU A 393 6.53 -27.87 -21.30
C GLU A 393 7.50 -27.98 -20.11
N TYR A 394 7.49 -27.00 -19.20
CA TYR A 394 8.31 -27.05 -17.98
C TYR A 394 8.02 -28.32 -17.16
N PHE A 395 6.74 -28.59 -16.88
CA PHE A 395 6.36 -29.76 -16.09
C PHE A 395 6.62 -31.07 -16.84
N THR A 396 6.45 -31.10 -18.16
CA THR A 396 6.79 -32.27 -18.99
C THR A 396 8.28 -32.61 -18.90
N ARG A 397 9.15 -31.60 -18.94
CA ARG A 397 10.61 -31.80 -18.76
C ARG A 397 10.94 -32.29 -17.35
N LYS A 398 10.33 -31.69 -16.32
CA LYS A 398 10.52 -32.10 -14.92
C LYS A 398 10.08 -33.53 -14.64
N GLN A 399 8.98 -33.98 -15.25
CA GLN A 399 8.54 -35.38 -15.13
C GLN A 399 9.58 -36.35 -15.70
N LYS A 400 10.11 -36.07 -16.90
CA LYS A 400 11.16 -36.88 -17.52
C LYS A 400 12.45 -36.93 -16.69
N GLU A 401 12.85 -35.81 -16.08
CA GLU A 401 14.00 -35.76 -15.18
C GLU A 401 13.82 -36.70 -13.97
N ASN A 402 12.62 -36.74 -13.38
CA ASN A 402 12.32 -37.59 -12.24
C ASN A 402 12.26 -39.09 -12.60
N GLU A 403 11.77 -39.43 -13.80
CA GLU A 403 11.75 -40.83 -14.28
C GLU A 403 13.15 -41.40 -14.46
N ILE A 404 14.10 -40.60 -14.97
CA ILE A 404 15.50 -41.04 -15.17
C ILE A 404 16.19 -41.39 -13.84
N ILE A 405 15.85 -40.67 -12.76
CA ILE A 405 16.45 -40.91 -11.43
C ILE A 405 15.97 -42.24 -10.83
N GLN A 406 14.74 -42.66 -11.10
CA GLN A 406 14.20 -43.93 -10.57
C GLN A 406 14.75 -45.17 -11.28
N VAL A 407 15.19 -45.07 -12.54
CA VAL A 407 15.67 -46.24 -13.31
C VAL A 407 17.11 -46.64 -12.97
N ASN A 408 17.90 -45.73 -12.39
CA ASN A 408 19.32 -45.95 -12.09
C ASN A 408 19.67 -46.14 -10.62
N THR A 409 18.69 -46.39 -9.73
CA THR A 409 18.98 -46.92 -8.40
C THR A 409 18.95 -48.46 -8.50
N PRO A 410 20.08 -49.16 -8.71
CA PRO A 410 20.09 -50.61 -8.59
C PRO A 410 19.57 -50.94 -7.19
N SER A 411 18.52 -51.76 -7.12
CA SER A 411 18.10 -52.38 -5.88
C SER A 411 19.31 -53.14 -5.33
N ILE A 412 20.06 -52.52 -4.41
CA ILE A 412 21.05 -53.22 -3.61
C ILE A 412 20.23 -54.15 -2.71
N ILE A 413 19.96 -55.35 -3.21
CA ILE A 413 19.72 -56.52 -2.38
C ILE A 413 20.96 -56.61 -1.52
N THR A 414 20.87 -56.20 -0.27
CA THR A 414 21.97 -56.30 0.69
C THR A 414 22.15 -57.78 1.02
N PRO A 415 23.24 -58.45 0.60
CA PRO A 415 23.61 -59.69 1.22
C PRO A 415 24.34 -59.29 2.52
N SER A 416 23.85 -59.77 3.65
CA SER A 416 24.54 -59.68 4.93
C SER A 416 25.90 -60.38 4.83
N ILE A 417 26.98 -59.63 4.58
CA ILE A 417 28.35 -60.15 4.65
C ILE A 417 29.26 -59.11 5.33
N VAL A 418 29.62 -59.49 6.55
CA VAL A 418 30.82 -59.20 7.35
C VAL A 418 31.92 -58.41 6.64
N SER A 419 32.30 -57.29 7.25
CA SER A 419 33.48 -56.49 6.89
C SER A 419 34.79 -57.26 7.01
N PRO A 420 35.71 -57.08 6.07
CA PRO A 420 37.13 -57.06 6.38
C PRO A 420 37.77 -55.70 6.08
N LEU A 421 38.84 -55.52 6.83
CA LEU A 421 39.72 -54.38 7.06
C LEU A 421 40.73 -54.19 5.90
N ILE A 422 41.35 -52.98 5.82
CA ILE A 422 42.63 -52.63 5.13
C ILE A 422 42.46 -52.24 3.62
N ASP A 423 43.10 -51.24 3.00
CA ASP A 423 44.23 -50.34 3.31
C ASP A 423 44.04 -48.97 2.62
N PHE A 424 44.66 -47.92 3.18
CA PHE A 424 44.83 -46.62 2.51
C PHE A 424 46.09 -46.66 1.63
N ASN A 425 45.98 -46.24 0.37
CA ASN A 425 47.15 -45.84 -0.41
C ASN A 425 46.84 -44.57 -1.23
N GLU A 426 47.59 -43.52 -0.92
CA GLU A 426 47.76 -42.31 -1.70
C GLU A 426 48.48 -42.62 -3.01
N GLN A 427 48.01 -42.08 -4.14
CA GLN A 427 48.86 -41.40 -5.14
C GLN A 427 48.05 -40.76 -6.28
N ASP A 428 48.39 -39.49 -6.52
CA ASP A 428 48.46 -38.78 -7.80
C ASP A 428 47.21 -38.60 -8.68
N SER A 429 46.78 -37.34 -8.84
CA SER A 429 46.97 -36.63 -10.11
C SER A 429 46.51 -35.16 -10.06
N GLN A 430 47.45 -34.30 -10.49
CA GLN A 430 47.26 -32.89 -10.84
C GLN A 430 46.69 -32.78 -12.26
N PHE A 431 45.79 -31.84 -12.52
CA PHE A 431 45.74 -31.10 -13.80
C PHE A 431 44.98 -29.76 -13.62
N TYR A 432 45.71 -28.65 -13.71
CA TYR A 432 45.17 -27.32 -14.00
C TYR A 432 45.16 -27.11 -15.52
N SER A 433 44.21 -26.30 -16.03
CA SER A 433 44.48 -25.34 -17.11
C SER A 433 43.49 -24.17 -17.09
N ASN A 434 44.07 -22.98 -16.89
CA ASN A 434 43.52 -21.64 -17.09
C ASN A 434 43.12 -21.37 -18.56
N SER A 435 42.04 -20.62 -18.78
CA SER A 435 41.91 -19.65 -19.90
C SER A 435 40.98 -18.51 -19.46
N LYS A 436 41.51 -17.35 -19.04
CA LYS A 436 41.85 -16.15 -19.84
C LYS A 436 40.69 -15.54 -20.63
N ASP A 437 40.39 -14.33 -20.22
CA ASP A 437 39.45 -13.34 -20.75
C ASP A 437 39.64 -13.05 -22.25
N GLU A 438 38.53 -12.90 -22.96
CA GLU A 438 38.49 -12.15 -24.22
C GLU A 438 37.26 -11.24 -24.24
N ARG A 439 37.53 -9.94 -24.07
CA ARG A 439 36.56 -8.84 -24.00
C ARG A 439 36.38 -8.27 -25.41
N THR A 440 35.32 -8.66 -26.11
CA THR A 440 34.97 -8.12 -27.43
C THR A 440 34.15 -6.83 -27.27
N THR A 441 34.67 -5.75 -27.86
CA THR A 441 34.02 -4.42 -27.88
C THR A 441 33.30 -4.28 -29.22
N ILE A 442 31.97 -4.28 -29.23
CA ILE A 442 31.17 -4.07 -30.44
C ILE A 442 30.88 -2.56 -30.55
N LYS A 443 31.44 -1.91 -31.58
CA LYS A 443 31.05 -0.56 -31.99
C LYS A 443 29.88 -0.68 -32.96
N ILE A 444 28.72 -0.16 -32.59
CA ILE A 444 27.55 -0.04 -33.48
C ILE A 444 27.58 1.37 -34.07
N TYR A 445 27.68 1.47 -35.39
CA TYR A 445 27.40 2.70 -36.14
C TYR A 445 25.89 2.77 -36.39
N MET A 446 25.27 3.88 -35.97
CA MET A 446 23.90 4.23 -36.37
C MET A 446 23.97 5.18 -37.55
N GLU A 447 23.40 4.75 -38.67
CA GLU A 447 23.12 5.58 -39.85
C GLU A 447 21.71 6.17 -39.67
N PRO A 448 21.47 7.47 -39.98
CA PRO A 448 20.16 8.08 -39.78
C PRO A 448 19.22 7.75 -40.95
N ASN A 449 18.11 7.08 -40.65
CA ASN A 449 16.98 6.98 -41.58
C ASN A 449 16.25 8.32 -41.62
N ILE A 450 16.28 8.93 -42.81
CA ILE A 450 15.39 9.98 -43.25
C ILE A 450 14.04 9.32 -43.53
N TYR A 451 12.98 9.79 -42.89
CA TYR A 451 11.61 9.54 -43.32
C TYR A 451 11.04 10.88 -43.79
N ASP A 452 10.82 10.95 -45.11
CA ASP A 452 9.84 11.83 -45.73
C ASP A 452 8.46 11.25 -45.41
N ASP A 453 7.65 11.99 -44.65
CA ASP A 453 6.21 11.78 -44.54
C ASP A 453 5.55 13.04 -45.11
N ASP A 454 5.23 12.96 -46.41
CA ASP A 454 4.17 13.73 -47.04
C ASP A 454 2.84 13.13 -46.56
N ASP A 455 2.02 13.91 -45.87
CA ASP A 455 0.56 13.82 -45.98
C ASP A 455 -0.06 15.13 -45.46
N ASP A 456 -0.43 15.93 -46.44
CA ASP A 456 -1.25 17.14 -46.32
C ASP A 456 -2.66 16.77 -45.84
N ASP A 457 -3.09 17.33 -44.71
CA ASP A 457 -4.50 17.61 -44.44
C ASP A 457 -4.58 18.90 -43.62
N GLU A 458 -4.62 20.02 -44.34
CA GLU A 458 -4.88 21.35 -43.80
C GLU A 458 -6.36 21.48 -43.35
N GLU A 459 -6.60 21.53 -42.04
CA GLU A 459 -7.73 22.31 -41.49
C GLU A 459 -7.22 23.56 -40.80
N SER A 460 -7.39 24.68 -41.48
CA SER A 460 -7.04 26.03 -41.06
C SER A 460 -7.80 26.48 -39.79
N PHE A 461 -7.06 26.77 -38.72
CA PHE A 461 -7.51 27.64 -37.64
C PHE A 461 -6.61 28.88 -37.59
N THR A 462 -7.21 30.03 -37.89
CA THR A 462 -6.59 31.35 -37.85
C THR A 462 -6.40 31.83 -36.41
N SER A 463 -5.15 31.83 -35.93
CA SER A 463 -4.76 32.56 -34.71
C SER A 463 -4.03 33.85 -35.08
N THR A 464 -4.69 34.99 -34.86
CA THR A 464 -4.09 36.33 -34.88
C THR A 464 -3.05 36.47 -33.77
N LEU A 465 -1.79 36.60 -34.17
CA LEU A 465 -0.64 36.94 -33.33
C LEU A 465 -0.51 38.47 -33.25
N SER A 466 -0.78 39.05 -32.08
CA SER A 466 -0.47 40.47 -31.80
C SER A 466 0.85 40.56 -31.04
N THR A 467 1.88 41.00 -31.77
CA THR A 467 3.21 41.38 -31.30
C THR A 467 3.12 42.59 -30.37
N ILE A 468 3.59 42.46 -29.12
CA ILE A 468 3.81 43.61 -28.23
C ILE A 468 5.32 43.80 -28.08
N THR A 469 5.79 44.91 -28.62
CA THR A 469 7.14 45.46 -28.51
C THR A 469 7.31 46.11 -27.14
N THR A 470 8.28 45.66 -26.35
CA THR A 470 8.66 46.27 -25.08
C THR A 470 9.71 47.36 -25.32
N THR A 471 9.34 48.62 -25.06
CA THR A 471 10.27 49.74 -24.90
C THR A 471 10.23 50.21 -23.45
N ALA A 472 11.41 50.28 -22.83
CA ALA A 472 11.61 50.77 -21.48
C ALA A 472 11.41 52.30 -21.39
N THR A 473 10.69 52.79 -20.39
CA THR A 473 10.89 54.15 -19.85
C THR A 473 10.39 54.27 -18.40
N THR A 474 10.97 55.25 -17.74
CA THR A 474 11.19 55.57 -16.33
C THR A 474 9.95 55.98 -15.50
N THR A 475 10.02 55.63 -14.21
CA THR A 475 9.48 56.30 -12.99
C THR A 475 8.43 57.42 -13.14
N THR A 476 7.32 57.29 -12.39
CA THR A 476 6.87 58.33 -11.44
C THR A 476 5.84 57.79 -10.45
N THR A 477 6.04 58.14 -9.18
CA THR A 477 5.19 57.95 -8.01
C THR A 477 3.89 58.74 -8.15
N THR A 478 2.73 58.09 -7.96
CA THR A 478 1.50 58.76 -7.53
C THR A 478 0.65 57.82 -6.67
N THR A 479 0.49 58.21 -5.41
CA THR A 479 -0.45 57.65 -4.44
C THR A 479 -1.88 57.96 -4.86
N TYR A 480 -2.70 56.93 -5.06
CA TYR A 480 -4.15 57.08 -5.11
C TYR A 480 -4.81 56.11 -4.11
N PHE A 481 -5.52 56.71 -3.15
CA PHE A 481 -6.51 56.07 -2.30
C PHE A 481 -7.71 55.66 -3.15
N ILE A 482 -8.12 54.38 -3.10
CA ILE A 482 -9.43 53.94 -3.56
C ILE A 482 -10.04 53.04 -2.48
N ASN A 483 -11.19 53.49 -1.97
CA ASN A 483 -12.15 52.75 -1.15
C ASN A 483 -12.63 51.49 -1.88
N PRO A 484 -12.76 50.32 -1.22
CA PRO A 484 -13.39 49.16 -1.83
C PRO A 484 -14.91 49.24 -1.65
N GLU A 485 -15.65 49.36 -2.75
CA GLU A 485 -17.05 48.96 -2.80
C GLU A 485 -17.11 47.44 -3.01
N GLU A 486 -17.80 46.78 -2.07
CA GLU A 486 -18.09 45.36 -2.04
C GLU A 486 -18.92 44.94 -3.26
N SER A 487 -18.34 44.13 -4.16
CA SER A 487 -19.10 43.32 -5.11
C SER A 487 -19.10 41.87 -4.62
N VAL A 488 -20.24 41.47 -4.09
CA VAL A 488 -20.55 40.10 -3.66
C VAL A 488 -20.70 39.23 -4.91
N ASN A 489 -19.61 38.59 -5.35
CA ASN A 489 -19.67 37.51 -6.34
C ASN A 489 -19.94 36.18 -5.62
N GLN A 490 -21.22 35.79 -5.60
CA GLN A 490 -21.67 34.44 -5.22
C GLN A 490 -21.29 33.45 -6.33
N PHE A 491 -20.06 32.93 -6.33
CA PHE A 491 -19.75 31.66 -6.97
C PHE A 491 -20.14 30.53 -6.02
N SER A 492 -21.39 30.09 -6.15
CA SER A 492 -21.86 28.84 -5.54
C SER A 492 -21.21 27.69 -6.29
N THR A 493 -20.29 26.99 -5.64
CA THR A 493 -19.80 25.70 -6.12
C THR A 493 -20.99 24.73 -6.26
N PRO A 494 -21.05 23.90 -7.30
CA PRO A 494 -22.12 22.94 -7.45
C PRO A 494 -22.08 21.96 -6.27
N LEU A 495 -23.16 21.93 -5.50
CA LEU A 495 -23.37 21.01 -4.39
C LEU A 495 -23.19 19.58 -4.93
N MET A 496 -22.12 18.89 -4.51
CA MET A 496 -21.89 17.48 -4.80
C MET A 496 -23.15 16.70 -4.41
N LYS A 497 -23.93 16.32 -5.43
CA LYS A 497 -25.09 15.46 -5.29
C LYS A 497 -24.55 14.05 -5.07
N ARG A 498 -24.28 13.75 -3.80
CA ARG A 498 -24.02 12.41 -3.28
C ARG A 498 -25.02 11.46 -3.95
N LEU A 499 -24.53 10.50 -4.74
CA LEU A 499 -25.33 9.34 -5.11
C LEU A 499 -25.55 8.54 -3.83
N ILE A 500 -26.58 8.95 -3.10
CA ILE A 500 -27.23 8.14 -2.08
C ILE A 500 -27.80 6.96 -2.86
N PRO A 501 -27.37 5.71 -2.64
CA PRO A 501 -28.17 4.57 -3.10
C PRO A 501 -29.55 4.77 -2.51
N GLU A 502 -30.63 4.63 -3.29
CA GLU A 502 -32.02 4.81 -2.85
C GLU A 502 -32.35 3.87 -1.67
N ALA A 503 -31.89 4.23 -0.49
CA ALA A 503 -32.32 3.70 0.77
C ALA A 503 -33.57 4.48 1.10
N LYS A 504 -34.72 3.81 0.94
CA LYS A 504 -36.01 4.27 1.46
C LYS A 504 -35.80 4.93 2.81
N THR A 505 -36.20 6.19 2.90
CA THR A 505 -36.20 7.02 4.10
C THR A 505 -36.97 6.33 5.23
N TYR A 506 -36.25 5.61 6.08
CA TYR A 506 -36.70 5.32 7.44
C TYR A 506 -36.31 6.51 8.32
N GLY A 507 -37.31 7.20 8.85
CA GLY A 507 -37.12 8.32 9.75
C GLY A 507 -36.38 7.89 11.02
N SER A 508 -35.48 8.77 11.46
CA SER A 508 -35.20 9.08 12.87
C SER A 508 -35.37 7.90 13.84
N THR A 509 -34.36 7.04 13.95
CA THR A 509 -34.23 6.12 15.08
C THR A 509 -32.90 6.36 15.77
N ASN A 510 -33.01 6.66 17.07
CA ASN A 510 -31.97 6.55 18.09
C ASN A 510 -30.96 5.47 17.72
N TYR A 511 -29.67 5.83 17.73
CA TYR A 511 -28.58 4.85 17.66
C TYR A 511 -28.73 3.90 18.83
N LEU A 512 -29.36 2.76 18.59
CA LEU A 512 -29.28 1.59 19.44
C LEU A 512 -27.81 1.20 19.42
N ILE A 513 -27.10 1.52 20.51
CA ILE A 513 -25.86 0.84 20.85
C ILE A 513 -26.28 -0.62 21.00
N VAL A 514 -26.16 -1.38 19.91
CA VAL A 514 -26.36 -2.82 19.91
C VAL A 514 -25.22 -3.36 20.75
N SER A 515 -25.49 -3.52 22.05
CA SER A 515 -24.62 -4.26 22.94
C SER A 515 -24.37 -5.61 22.29
N TRP A 516 -23.12 -5.94 22.01
CA TRP A 516 -22.74 -7.24 21.43
C TRP A 516 -22.86 -8.38 22.44
N ILE A 517 -23.10 -8.04 23.71
CA ILE A 517 -23.20 -8.97 24.83
C ILE A 517 -24.31 -10.04 24.62
N PRO A 518 -25.53 -9.72 24.18
CA PRO A 518 -26.57 -10.73 23.91
C PRO A 518 -26.18 -11.67 22.77
N PHE A 519 -25.52 -11.17 21.72
CA PHE A 519 -25.04 -12.01 20.61
C PHE A 519 -23.93 -12.96 21.05
N ALA A 520 -23.00 -12.49 21.89
CA ALA A 520 -21.95 -13.33 22.47
C ALA A 520 -22.52 -14.40 23.41
N ILE A 521 -23.57 -14.07 24.19
CA ILE A 521 -24.28 -15.03 25.05
C ILE A 521 -24.99 -16.08 24.19
N ILE A 522 -25.74 -15.68 23.14
CA ILE A 522 -26.43 -16.60 22.24
C ILE A 522 -25.45 -17.54 21.54
N ALA A 523 -24.35 -17.00 21.00
CA ALA A 523 -23.31 -17.80 20.35
C ALA A 523 -22.67 -18.81 21.32
N SER A 524 -22.41 -18.39 22.56
CA SER A 524 -21.86 -19.27 23.61
C SER A 524 -22.85 -20.38 24.00
N CYS A 525 -24.15 -20.06 24.10
CA CYS A 525 -25.20 -21.04 24.38
C CYS A 525 -25.36 -22.06 23.24
N LEU A 526 -25.31 -21.61 21.98
CA LEU A 526 -25.37 -22.50 20.81
C LEU A 526 -24.15 -23.43 20.75
N PHE A 527 -22.95 -22.90 21.00
CA PHE A 527 -21.74 -23.71 21.05
C PHE A 527 -21.80 -24.75 22.18
N LEU A 528 -22.25 -24.37 23.37
CA LEU A 528 -22.44 -25.29 24.49
C LEU A 528 -23.46 -26.38 24.17
N SER A 529 -24.57 -26.02 23.52
CA SER A 529 -25.61 -26.98 23.09
C SER A 529 -25.05 -28.00 22.09
N LEU A 530 -24.24 -27.55 21.13
CA LEU A 530 -23.59 -28.42 20.15
C LEU A 530 -22.58 -29.38 20.80
N VAL A 531 -21.81 -28.92 21.78
CA VAL A 531 -20.90 -29.76 22.56
C VAL A 531 -21.68 -30.82 23.35
N ILE A 532 -22.78 -30.44 24.01
CA ILE A 532 -23.63 -31.39 24.74
C ILE A 532 -24.24 -32.43 23.79
N ALA A 533 -24.68 -32.01 22.60
CA ALA A 533 -25.20 -32.90 21.57
C ALA A 533 -24.14 -33.91 21.09
N MET A 534 -22.91 -33.46 20.80
CA MET A 534 -21.81 -34.37 20.41
C MET A 534 -21.47 -35.36 21.50
N VAL A 535 -21.37 -34.93 22.76
CA VAL A 535 -21.08 -35.83 23.90
C VAL A 535 -22.19 -36.86 24.07
N SER A 536 -23.45 -36.43 23.97
CA SER A 536 -24.62 -37.32 24.03
C SER A 536 -24.62 -38.35 22.91
N TYR A 537 -24.26 -37.92 21.68
CA TYR A 537 -24.12 -38.80 20.53
C TYR A 537 -23.03 -39.86 20.74
N ILE A 538 -21.85 -39.47 21.25
CA ILE A 538 -20.75 -40.39 21.55
C ILE A 538 -21.16 -41.41 22.62
N ILE A 539 -21.84 -40.98 23.69
CA ILE A 539 -22.33 -41.87 24.75
C ILE A 539 -23.38 -42.85 24.21
N TYR A 540 -24.32 -42.36 23.40
CA TYR A 540 -25.35 -43.16 22.75
C TYR A 540 -24.72 -44.24 21.86
N HIS A 541 -23.77 -43.86 21.00
CA HIS A 541 -23.10 -44.77 20.10
C HIS A 541 -22.25 -45.81 20.86
N LYS A 542 -21.56 -45.41 21.93
CA LYS A 542 -20.77 -46.32 22.76
C LYS A 542 -21.63 -47.35 23.52
N ARG A 543 -22.88 -47.01 23.88
CA ARG A 543 -23.80 -47.98 24.50
C ARG A 543 -24.31 -49.02 23.50
N HIS A 544 -24.55 -48.63 22.25
CA HIS A 544 -25.07 -49.54 21.23
C HIS A 544 -24.02 -50.49 20.64
N THR A 545 -22.73 -50.13 20.66
CA THR A 545 -21.68 -51.00 20.12
C THR A 545 -21.22 -52.11 21.08
N VAL A 546 -21.58 -52.05 22.36
CA VAL A 546 -21.21 -53.08 23.37
C VAL A 546 -22.20 -54.27 23.38
N SER A 547 -23.30 -54.20 22.60
CA SER A 547 -24.35 -55.24 22.60
C SER A 547 -24.09 -56.44 21.68
N PHE A 548 -23.04 -56.44 20.85
CA PHE A 548 -22.71 -57.59 20.01
C PHE A 548 -21.86 -58.61 20.78
N LYS A 549 -22.52 -59.38 21.63
CA LYS A 549 -21.97 -60.58 22.25
C LYS A 549 -21.83 -61.65 21.16
N LEU A 550 -20.60 -62.07 20.85
CA LEU A 550 -20.33 -63.18 19.93
C LEU A 550 -21.13 -64.42 20.36
N ILE A 551 -21.96 -64.94 19.45
CA ILE A 551 -22.59 -66.25 19.58
C ILE A 551 -21.49 -67.30 19.41
N PRO A 552 -21.30 -68.24 20.35
CA PRO A 552 -20.29 -69.29 20.20
C PRO A 552 -20.71 -70.24 19.07
N GLN A 553 -19.86 -70.37 18.05
CA GLN A 553 -20.01 -71.36 17.01
C GLN A 553 -19.82 -72.76 17.61
N THR A 554 -20.87 -73.56 17.61
CA THR A 554 -20.83 -74.99 17.90
C THR A 554 -20.12 -75.73 16.76
N LEU A 555 -19.11 -76.53 17.10
CA LEU A 555 -18.44 -77.45 16.17
C LEU A 555 -19.41 -78.50 15.61
N PRO A 556 -19.26 -78.92 14.33
CA PRO A 556 -19.98 -80.06 13.79
C PRO A 556 -19.40 -81.37 14.36
N ILE A 557 -20.30 -82.24 14.79
CA ILE A 557 -20.02 -83.61 15.23
C ILE A 557 -19.72 -84.46 13.99
N ILE A 558 -18.54 -85.10 13.95
CA ILE A 558 -18.29 -86.40 13.32
C ILE A 558 -17.53 -87.24 14.34
#